data_AF-K0VL89-F1
#
_entry.id   AF-K0VL89-F1
#
_cell.length_a   1.000
_cell.length_b   1.000
_cell.length_c   1.000
_cell.angle_alpha   90.00
_cell.angle_beta   90.00
_cell.angle_gamma   90.00
#
_symmetry.space_group_name_H-M   'P 1'
#
loop_
_entity.id
_entity.type
_entity.pdbx_description
1 polymer ?
#
loop_
_entity_poly.entity_id
_entity_poly.type
_entity_poly.pdbx_seq_one_letter_code
_entity_poly.pdbx_strand_id
1 'polypeptide(L)'
;MRLKLVTATSLLALCLVTTAQGVEINQDGANAVKDTLTKLLPEDLAKSGLITVNPAGTRYEIIYDLAKLLTKVDPATFTINGLTPFSTFATPLDSGLWNIEGDNSLNVSGHLKGKDQKPTDFTYSIASLAYTGVFDPAISYLRSSSATAKDIKVTSKTDTEEVSASMASMEQKLSSTDSAGGNGRIDFVVGGSVSGFLEQVSGQQTPPVELRADTVNFDGKVNGLPAKQIRDMIFFVLDHVDEKELSPENTTKIKGIVKDAFPLLTSFSETIGVNNLTVSTEVGKGGAKAFGYNVAMDGPTDAMRFGFGFNAQDISVDTPLMPASYSAFMPTSLDLQLAVPNLDFASFGDAFMAMDFNDKAAEKSGEEMGKKLFRDGRLAVEFPKISAKSDVYDIDMTGKIEGRVDTEKDYSMEATILARDLDKTIAAVQELAKTDPDLNQVSFGIMMVKGFAKTDADGRSRWDISVGRDGSVTVNGQAIKGADQP
;
A
#
# COMPACT_ATOMS: atom_id res chain seq x y z
N MET A 1 -0.75 6.77 15.44
CA MET A 1 0.37 6.00 16.04
C MET A 1 0.72 4.75 15.23
N ARG A 2 -0.24 4.08 14.58
CA ARG A 2 0.00 2.91 13.69
C ARG A 2 1.02 3.18 12.55
N LEU A 3 1.06 4.40 11.99
CA LEU A 3 2.08 4.78 11.01
C LEU A 3 3.51 4.97 11.58
N LYS A 4 3.65 5.24 12.89
CA LYS A 4 4.95 5.59 13.49
C LYS A 4 5.82 4.37 13.82
N LEU A 5 5.22 3.18 13.97
CA LEU A 5 5.97 1.94 14.20
C LEU A 5 6.60 1.41 12.91
N VAL A 6 5.92 1.56 11.77
CA VAL A 6 6.47 1.25 10.43
C VAL A 6 7.63 2.19 10.08
N THR A 7 7.63 3.41 10.62
CA THR A 7 8.75 4.36 10.48
C THR A 7 10.03 3.87 11.17
N ALA A 8 9.92 3.11 12.28
CA ALA A 8 11.10 2.61 13.01
C ALA A 8 11.82 1.49 12.24
N THR A 9 11.09 0.62 11.54
CA THR A 9 11.68 -0.37 10.62
C THR A 9 12.23 0.29 9.35
N SER A 10 11.63 1.39 8.89
CA SER A 10 12.12 2.20 7.77
C SER A 10 13.41 2.96 8.12
N LEU A 11 13.61 3.31 9.40
CA LEU A 11 14.82 3.97 9.90
C LEU A 11 16.08 3.10 9.80
N LEU A 12 15.95 1.78 9.93
CA LEU A 12 17.07 0.84 9.70
C LEU A 12 17.48 0.78 8.21
N ALA A 13 16.59 1.15 7.29
CA ALA A 13 16.89 1.23 5.85
C ALA A 13 17.39 2.62 5.40
N LEU A 14 17.29 3.66 6.24
CA LEU A 14 17.59 5.06 5.88
C LEU A 14 18.88 5.62 6.51
N CYS A 15 19.67 4.81 7.20
CA CYS A 15 21.03 5.21 7.60
C CYS A 15 22.00 5.03 6.42
N LEU A 16 21.89 6.00 5.50
CA LEU A 16 22.65 6.21 4.27
C LEU A 16 24.16 6.14 4.53
N VAL A 17 24.83 5.05 4.14
CA VAL A 17 26.29 5.07 4.01
C VAL A 17 26.62 5.90 2.76
N THR A 18 27.07 7.14 2.92
CA THR A 18 27.62 7.93 1.79
C THR A 18 29.14 7.88 1.80
N THR A 19 29.70 7.65 0.62
CA THR A 19 31.12 7.74 0.22
C THR A 19 32.17 7.45 1.31
N ALA A 20 32.47 6.18 1.47
CA ALA A 20 33.74 5.71 1.99
C ALA A 20 34.37 4.79 0.95
N GLN A 21 34.76 5.31 -0.22
CA GLN A 21 35.60 4.52 -1.12
C GLN A 21 37.00 4.39 -0.50
N GLY A 22 37.50 3.15 -0.38
CA GLY A 22 38.89 2.88 -0.04
C GLY A 22 39.29 3.17 1.41
N VAL A 23 38.37 2.99 2.35
CA VAL A 23 38.71 3.17 3.76
C VAL A 23 39.41 1.91 4.28
N GLU A 24 40.67 2.06 4.68
CA GLU A 24 41.40 1.02 5.39
C GLU A 24 40.64 0.60 6.66
N ILE A 25 40.56 -0.70 6.93
CA ILE A 25 39.90 -1.22 8.12
C ILE A 25 40.73 -0.89 9.36
N ASN A 26 40.54 0.32 9.87
CA ASN A 26 41.23 0.91 11.00
C ASN A 26 40.31 1.93 11.70
N GLN A 27 40.80 2.55 12.78
CA GLN A 27 39.97 3.46 13.58
C GLN A 27 39.58 4.74 12.83
N ASP A 28 40.47 5.30 12.00
CA ASP A 28 40.16 6.48 11.19
C ASP A 28 39.03 6.18 10.22
N GLY A 29 39.04 4.97 9.67
CA GLY A 29 37.98 4.50 8.82
C GLY A 29 36.65 4.28 9.50
N ALA A 30 36.69 3.71 10.71
CA ALA A 30 35.50 3.59 11.53
C ALA A 30 34.90 4.97 11.87
N ASN A 31 35.75 5.95 12.16
CA ASN A 31 35.32 7.34 12.39
C ASN A 31 34.67 7.94 11.14
N ALA A 32 35.24 7.73 9.95
CA ALA A 32 34.66 8.23 8.69
C ALA A 32 33.27 7.62 8.41
N VAL A 33 33.10 6.32 8.65
CA VAL A 33 31.80 5.64 8.52
C VAL A 33 30.81 6.18 9.56
N LYS A 34 31.24 6.39 10.81
CA LYS A 34 30.40 6.98 11.85
C LYS A 34 29.95 8.40 11.49
N ASP A 35 30.87 9.25 11.06
CA ASP A 35 30.59 10.65 10.70
C ASP A 35 29.56 10.70 9.56
N THR A 36 29.69 9.79 8.61
CA THR A 36 28.73 9.60 7.53
C THR A 36 27.33 9.23 8.04
N LEU A 37 27.23 8.21 8.89
CA LEU A 37 25.94 7.71 9.42
C LEU A 37 25.25 8.73 10.34
N THR A 38 26.04 9.57 11.02
CA THR A 38 25.53 10.56 11.97
C THR A 38 25.23 11.92 11.35
N LYS A 39 25.62 12.15 10.09
CA LYS A 39 25.50 13.43 9.40
C LYS A 39 24.08 14.01 9.36
N LEU A 40 23.06 13.15 9.41
CA LEU A 40 21.64 13.52 9.31
C LEU A 40 20.94 13.55 10.65
N LEU A 41 21.65 13.21 11.73
CA LEU A 41 21.09 13.27 13.06
C LEU A 41 21.22 14.69 13.61
N PRO A 42 20.21 15.16 14.37
CA PRO A 42 20.38 16.33 15.23
C PRO A 42 21.70 16.26 16.02
N GLU A 43 22.37 17.39 16.19
CA GLU A 43 23.73 17.45 16.75
C GLU A 43 23.84 16.74 18.11
N ASP A 44 22.80 16.84 18.95
CA ASP A 44 22.70 16.17 20.23
C ASP A 44 22.62 14.64 20.10
N LEU A 45 21.87 14.13 19.11
CA LEU A 45 21.80 12.69 18.83
C LEU A 45 23.07 12.17 18.17
N ALA A 46 23.66 12.91 17.23
CA ALA A 46 24.95 12.57 16.61
C ALA A 46 26.06 12.37 17.66
N LYS A 47 26.05 13.19 18.72
CA LYS A 47 27.02 13.14 19.83
C LYS A 47 26.63 12.22 20.99
N SER A 48 25.40 11.68 21.00
CA SER A 48 24.86 10.88 22.13
C SER A 48 25.49 9.48 22.29
N GLY A 49 26.23 9.02 21.28
CA GLY A 49 26.66 7.63 21.18
C GLY A 49 25.61 6.68 20.61
N LEU A 50 24.52 7.20 20.02
CA LEU A 50 23.50 6.40 19.31
C LEU A 50 24.11 5.46 18.27
N ILE A 51 25.12 5.93 17.55
CA ILE A 51 25.85 5.14 16.55
C ILE A 51 27.32 5.08 16.97
N THR A 52 27.84 3.87 17.07
CA THR A 52 29.28 3.62 17.22
C THR A 52 29.75 2.70 16.12
N VAL A 53 30.99 2.91 15.66
CA VAL A 53 31.58 2.11 14.59
C VAL A 53 32.96 1.69 15.06
N ASN A 54 33.25 0.39 14.97
CA ASN A 54 34.51 -0.21 15.39
C ASN A 54 35.11 -1.03 14.25
N PRO A 55 36.44 -1.04 14.07
CA PRO A 55 37.10 -2.03 13.21
C PRO A 55 36.92 -3.44 13.81
N ALA A 56 36.55 -4.40 12.97
CA ALA A 56 36.29 -5.79 13.37
C ALA A 56 36.90 -6.75 12.35
N GLY A 57 38.21 -6.98 12.43
CA GLY A 57 38.92 -7.83 11.46
C GLY A 57 39.02 -7.16 10.08
N THR A 58 38.32 -7.70 9.08
CA THR A 58 38.31 -7.18 7.70
C THR A 58 37.07 -6.35 7.36
N ARG A 59 36.32 -5.93 8.38
CA ARG A 59 35.03 -5.23 8.26
C ARG A 59 34.86 -4.23 9.39
N TYR A 60 33.79 -3.44 9.36
CA TYR A 60 33.37 -2.62 10.50
C TYR A 60 32.16 -3.24 11.18
N GLU A 61 32.13 -3.12 12.51
CA GLU A 61 30.93 -3.33 13.30
C GLU A 61 30.27 -1.98 13.58
N ILE A 62 29.02 -1.82 13.19
CA ILE A 62 28.18 -0.66 13.45
C ILE A 62 27.18 -1.05 14.52
N ILE A 63 27.24 -0.38 15.66
CA ILE A 63 26.35 -0.63 16.80
C ILE A 63 25.40 0.55 16.95
N TYR A 64 24.10 0.24 16.98
CA TYR A 64 23.01 1.19 17.17
C TYR A 64 22.42 1.04 18.58
N ASP A 65 22.68 2.01 19.45
CA ASP A 65 22.12 2.08 20.80
C ASP A 65 20.81 2.88 20.79
N LEU A 66 19.71 2.20 20.44
CA LEU A 66 18.39 2.82 20.28
C LEU A 66 17.84 3.45 21.58
N ALA A 67 18.35 3.06 22.75
CA ALA A 67 17.96 3.70 24.01
C ALA A 67 18.33 5.19 24.04
N LYS A 68 19.36 5.60 23.28
CA LYS A 68 19.77 7.00 23.15
C LYS A 68 18.72 7.90 22.49
N LEU A 69 17.82 7.34 21.69
CA LEU A 69 16.69 8.09 21.09
C LEU A 69 15.67 8.56 22.14
N LEU A 70 15.71 7.97 23.33
CA LEU A 70 14.65 8.12 24.34
C LEU A 70 15.10 8.95 25.55
N THR A 71 16.32 9.48 25.55
CA THR A 71 16.89 10.21 26.70
C THR A 71 16.15 11.50 27.04
N LYS A 72 15.40 12.06 26.08
CA LYS A 72 14.59 13.27 26.24
C LYS A 72 13.10 12.99 26.43
N VAL A 73 12.70 11.73 26.43
CA VAL A 73 11.29 11.35 26.59
C VAL A 73 10.93 11.38 28.07
N ASP A 74 9.81 12.01 28.42
CA ASP A 74 9.34 12.08 29.80
C ASP A 74 8.89 10.67 30.27
N PRO A 75 9.59 10.07 31.26
CA PRO A 75 9.26 8.74 31.77
C PRO A 75 7.86 8.66 32.40
N ALA A 76 7.25 9.79 32.77
CA ALA A 76 5.88 9.81 33.26
C ALA A 76 4.85 9.53 32.16
N THR A 77 5.24 9.72 30.89
CA THR A 77 4.39 9.56 29.70
C THR A 77 4.76 8.35 28.86
N PHE A 78 6.01 7.90 28.90
CA PHE A 78 6.48 6.76 28.12
C PHE A 78 7.67 6.09 28.79
N THR A 79 7.61 4.76 28.92
CA THR A 79 8.76 3.95 29.32
C THR A 79 8.90 2.76 28.39
N ILE A 80 10.13 2.29 28.24
CA ILE A 80 10.45 1.06 27.51
C ILE A 80 11.66 0.39 28.17
N ASN A 81 11.58 -0.92 28.27
CA ASN A 81 12.58 -1.80 28.87
C ASN A 81 13.01 -2.84 27.83
N GLY A 82 14.18 -3.44 28.02
CA GLY A 82 14.68 -4.52 27.16
C GLY A 82 15.28 -4.07 25.81
N LEU A 83 15.44 -2.76 25.59
CA LEU A 83 16.18 -2.26 24.42
C LEU A 83 17.65 -2.65 24.53
N THR A 84 18.10 -3.55 23.67
CA THR A 84 19.49 -3.91 23.49
C THR A 84 20.03 -3.26 22.21
N PRO A 85 21.33 -2.88 22.17
CA PRO A 85 21.92 -2.36 20.95
C PRO A 85 21.84 -3.37 19.81
N PHE A 86 21.64 -2.87 18.59
CA PHE A 86 21.69 -3.68 17.37
C PHE A 86 23.09 -3.63 16.78
N SER A 87 23.58 -4.75 16.25
CA SER A 87 24.87 -4.82 15.55
C SER A 87 24.66 -5.16 14.08
N THR A 88 25.38 -4.42 13.22
CA THR A 88 25.47 -4.63 11.78
C THR A 88 26.93 -4.67 11.39
N PHE A 89 27.34 -5.68 10.62
CA PHE A 89 28.66 -5.69 10.01
C PHE A 89 28.60 -5.10 8.61
N ALA A 90 29.56 -4.23 8.29
CA ALA A 90 29.73 -3.61 6.98
C ALA A 90 31.13 -3.91 6.44
N THR A 91 31.19 -4.60 5.28
CA THR A 91 32.43 -5.01 4.64
C THR A 91 32.58 -4.29 3.30
N PRO A 92 33.58 -3.42 3.12
CA PRO A 92 33.83 -2.78 1.83
C PRO A 92 34.28 -3.83 0.79
N LEU A 93 33.89 -3.61 -0.46
CA LEU A 93 34.26 -4.45 -1.60
C LEU A 93 35.14 -3.68 -2.58
N ASP A 94 35.96 -4.38 -3.36
CA ASP A 94 36.83 -3.79 -4.38
C ASP A 94 36.05 -3.00 -5.45
N SER A 95 34.78 -3.31 -5.65
CA SER A 95 33.87 -2.58 -6.54
C SER A 95 33.41 -1.22 -6.01
N GLY A 96 33.75 -0.87 -4.77
CA GLY A 96 33.23 0.31 -4.06
C GLY A 96 31.84 0.10 -3.43
N LEU A 97 31.26 -1.08 -3.58
CA LEU A 97 30.05 -1.52 -2.90
C LEU A 97 30.37 -2.05 -1.49
N TRP A 98 29.33 -2.29 -0.70
CA TRP A 98 29.46 -2.72 0.68
C TRP A 98 28.54 -3.90 0.98
N ASN A 99 29.09 -5.01 1.46
CA ASN A 99 28.27 -6.06 2.03
C ASN A 99 27.83 -5.63 3.44
N ILE A 100 26.53 -5.71 3.71
CA ILE A 100 25.97 -5.53 5.03
C ILE A 100 25.35 -6.84 5.52
N GLU A 101 25.52 -7.14 6.79
CA GLU A 101 24.89 -8.30 7.42
C GLU A 101 24.61 -8.03 8.89
N GLY A 102 23.57 -8.66 9.42
CA GLY A 102 23.27 -8.60 10.85
C GLY A 102 22.39 -9.76 11.27
N ASP A 103 22.54 -10.13 12.54
CA ASP A 103 21.72 -11.11 13.24
C ASP A 103 21.39 -10.53 14.61
N ASN A 104 20.14 -10.15 14.80
CA ASN A 104 19.67 -9.40 15.94
C ASN A 104 18.40 -10.04 16.49
N SER A 105 18.05 -9.65 17.71
CA SER A 105 16.75 -9.95 18.31
C SER A 105 16.25 -8.71 19.02
N LEU A 106 14.95 -8.66 19.26
CA LEU A 106 14.34 -7.57 20.01
C LEU A 106 13.34 -8.17 20.99
N ASN A 107 13.36 -7.72 22.23
CA ASN A 107 12.34 -8.07 23.20
C ASN A 107 12.17 -6.90 24.15
N VAL A 108 11.13 -6.11 23.89
CA VAL A 108 10.84 -4.90 24.64
C VAL A 108 9.47 -4.94 25.25
N SER A 109 9.35 -4.27 26.39
CA SER A 109 8.08 -4.00 27.04
C SER A 109 8.07 -2.59 27.57
N GLY A 110 6.90 -2.00 27.71
CA GLY A 110 6.80 -0.64 28.17
C GLY A 110 5.37 -0.21 28.40
N HIS A 111 5.21 1.06 28.74
CA HIS A 111 3.91 1.69 28.80
C HIS A 111 3.98 3.09 28.22
N LEU A 112 2.86 3.55 27.69
CA LEU A 112 2.69 4.90 27.16
C LEU A 112 1.37 5.50 27.63
N LYS A 113 1.31 6.82 27.84
CA LYS A 113 0.08 7.54 28.12
C LYS A 113 -0.40 8.30 26.89
N GLY A 114 -1.65 8.07 26.53
CA GLY A 114 -2.33 8.82 25.49
C GLY A 114 -2.65 10.25 25.90
N LYS A 115 -3.30 11.01 25.00
CA LYS A 115 -3.80 12.37 25.30
C LYS A 115 -4.82 12.37 26.45
N ASP A 116 -5.51 11.25 26.64
CA ASP A 116 -6.45 10.97 27.71
C ASP A 116 -5.78 10.59 29.05
N GLN A 117 -4.44 10.61 29.13
CA GLN A 117 -3.63 10.26 30.30
C GLN A 117 -3.80 8.82 30.79
N LYS A 118 -4.46 7.96 30.01
CA LYS A 118 -4.63 6.55 30.34
C LYS A 118 -3.39 5.74 29.92
N PRO A 119 -2.91 4.82 30.76
CA PRO A 119 -1.79 3.97 30.42
C PRO A 119 -2.19 2.92 29.37
N THR A 120 -1.29 2.67 28.44
CA THR A 120 -1.32 1.53 27.53
C THR A 120 -0.02 0.77 27.69
N ASP A 121 -0.10 -0.46 28.17
CA ASP A 121 1.04 -1.38 28.25
C ASP A 121 1.27 -2.01 26.89
N PHE A 122 2.52 -2.28 26.54
CA PHE A 122 2.85 -2.98 25.31
C PHE A 122 4.01 -3.96 25.49
N THR A 123 4.02 -4.99 24.66
CA THR A 123 5.20 -5.82 24.40
C THR A 123 5.45 -5.94 22.91
N TYR A 124 6.71 -6.01 22.52
CA TYR A 124 7.11 -6.25 21.15
C TYR A 124 8.35 -7.14 21.15
N SER A 125 8.29 -8.26 20.45
CA SER A 125 9.41 -9.18 20.35
C SER A 125 9.60 -9.75 18.96
N ILE A 126 10.86 -9.96 18.61
CA ILE A 126 11.35 -10.69 17.44
C ILE A 126 12.46 -11.60 17.96
N ALA A 127 12.25 -12.92 17.93
CA ALA A 127 13.24 -13.86 18.48
C ALA A 127 14.52 -13.90 17.65
N SER A 128 14.41 -13.74 16.33
CA SER A 128 15.54 -13.66 15.41
C SER A 128 15.19 -12.77 14.23
N LEU A 129 16.12 -11.88 13.88
CA LEU A 129 16.11 -10.99 12.74
C LEU A 129 17.48 -11.09 12.07
N ALA A 130 17.56 -11.87 10.99
CA ALA A 130 18.77 -12.02 10.20
C ALA A 130 18.60 -11.34 8.84
N TYR A 131 19.62 -10.61 8.40
CA TYR A 131 19.60 -9.95 7.09
C TYR A 131 20.99 -9.87 6.48
N THR A 132 21.01 -9.84 5.15
CA THR A 132 22.19 -9.57 4.33
C THR A 132 21.82 -8.62 3.20
N GLY A 133 22.79 -7.88 2.67
CA GLY A 133 22.57 -7.02 1.52
C GLY A 133 23.84 -6.46 0.92
N VAL A 134 23.71 -5.92 -0.28
CA VAL A 134 24.76 -5.19 -0.99
C VAL A 134 24.33 -3.73 -1.08
N PHE A 135 25.02 -2.88 -0.36
CA PHE A 135 24.80 -1.45 -0.32
C PHE A 135 25.69 -0.74 -1.35
N ASP A 136 25.10 0.21 -2.08
CA ASP A 136 25.78 1.05 -3.07
C ASP A 136 25.78 2.51 -2.59
N PRO A 137 26.94 3.04 -2.17
CA PRO A 137 27.07 4.43 -1.74
C PRO A 137 26.70 5.47 -2.81
N ALA A 138 26.82 5.15 -4.09
CA ALA A 138 26.55 6.09 -5.18
C ALA A 138 25.06 6.44 -5.27
N ILE A 139 24.19 5.45 -5.00
CA ILE A 139 22.73 5.62 -4.95
C ILE A 139 22.21 5.70 -3.51
N SER A 140 23.09 5.51 -2.54
CA SER A 140 22.79 5.47 -1.11
C SER A 140 21.67 4.47 -0.77
N TYR A 141 21.68 3.32 -1.44
CA TYR A 141 20.62 2.31 -1.35
C TYR A 141 21.15 0.90 -1.63
N LEU A 142 20.30 -0.11 -1.42
CA LEU A 142 20.66 -1.52 -1.59
C LEU A 142 20.49 -1.97 -3.05
N ARG A 143 21.53 -2.58 -3.62
CA ARG A 143 21.50 -3.34 -4.89
C ARG A 143 20.83 -4.70 -4.71
N SER A 144 20.95 -5.28 -3.52
CA SER A 144 20.21 -6.46 -3.14
C SER A 144 20.08 -6.56 -1.63
N SER A 145 19.04 -7.25 -1.16
CA SER A 145 18.97 -7.72 0.22
C SER A 145 18.12 -8.96 0.37
N SER A 146 18.37 -9.68 1.46
CA SER A 146 17.53 -10.76 1.97
C SER A 146 17.38 -10.55 3.47
N ALA A 147 16.16 -10.66 3.98
CA ALA A 147 15.89 -10.57 5.41
C ALA A 147 14.93 -11.68 5.84
N THR A 148 15.13 -12.20 7.04
CA THR A 148 14.24 -13.16 7.68
C THR A 148 14.01 -12.77 9.12
N ALA A 149 12.77 -12.89 9.59
CA ALA A 149 12.42 -12.72 10.98
C ALA A 149 11.60 -13.92 11.48
N LYS A 150 11.72 -14.26 12.77
CA LYS A 150 11.02 -15.39 13.40
C LYS A 150 10.39 -15.01 14.73
N ASP A 151 9.27 -15.66 15.02
CA ASP A 151 8.50 -15.51 16.27
C ASP A 151 8.24 -14.04 16.63
N ILE A 152 7.63 -13.31 15.71
CA ILE A 152 7.26 -11.92 15.91
C ILE A 152 6.00 -11.90 16.76
N LYS A 153 6.01 -11.15 17.87
CA LYS A 153 4.85 -11.00 18.76
C LYS A 153 4.71 -9.56 19.20
N VAL A 154 3.48 -9.08 19.18
CA VAL A 154 3.10 -7.75 19.64
C VAL A 154 1.92 -7.90 20.57
N THR A 155 1.95 -7.20 21.70
CA THR A 155 0.77 -7.02 22.54
C THR A 155 0.62 -5.55 22.89
N SER A 156 -0.63 -5.10 23.00
CA SER A 156 -1.00 -3.77 23.46
C SER A 156 -2.22 -3.91 24.33
N LYS A 157 -2.18 -3.34 25.53
CA LYS A 157 -3.24 -3.47 26.53
C LYS A 157 -3.55 -2.12 27.16
N THR A 158 -4.82 -1.76 27.14
CA THR A 158 -5.40 -0.61 27.83
C THR A 158 -6.29 -1.09 28.98
N ASP A 159 -6.94 -0.17 29.68
CA ASP A 159 -7.97 -0.52 30.67
C ASP A 159 -9.20 -1.20 30.02
N THR A 160 -9.50 -0.90 28.76
CA THR A 160 -10.73 -1.35 28.07
C THR A 160 -10.51 -2.42 27.01
N GLU A 161 -9.31 -2.54 26.46
CA GLU A 161 -9.02 -3.31 25.25
C GLU A 161 -7.63 -3.95 25.31
N GLU A 162 -7.51 -5.17 24.79
CA GLU A 162 -6.26 -5.89 24.59
C GLU A 162 -6.19 -6.39 23.14
N VAL A 163 -5.08 -6.07 22.48
CA VAL A 163 -4.72 -6.50 21.14
C VAL A 163 -3.45 -7.32 21.23
N SER A 164 -3.45 -8.53 20.66
CA SER A 164 -2.26 -9.33 20.46
C SER A 164 -2.13 -9.73 19.00
N ALA A 165 -0.91 -9.71 18.47
CA ALA A 165 -0.62 -10.16 17.13
C ALA A 165 0.64 -11.03 17.15
N SER A 166 0.67 -12.06 16.32
CA SER A 166 1.86 -12.88 16.11
C SER A 166 2.03 -13.30 14.65
N MET A 167 3.29 -13.50 14.28
CA MET A 167 3.72 -14.03 12.98
C MET A 167 4.80 -15.07 13.25
N ALA A 168 4.67 -16.25 12.67
CA ALA A 168 5.65 -17.33 12.86
C ALA A 168 6.98 -17.01 12.18
N SER A 169 6.91 -16.54 10.93
CA SER A 169 8.08 -16.09 10.19
C SER A 169 7.75 -14.99 9.18
N MET A 170 8.77 -14.22 8.81
CA MET A 170 8.76 -13.32 7.67
C MET A 170 10.03 -13.55 6.85
N GLU A 171 9.91 -13.48 5.53
CA GLU A 171 11.04 -13.43 4.61
C GLU A 171 10.82 -12.31 3.58
N GLN A 172 11.91 -11.68 3.17
CA GLN A 172 11.89 -10.61 2.18
C GLN A 172 13.16 -10.69 1.34
N LYS A 173 13.02 -10.41 0.05
CA LYS A 173 14.12 -10.15 -0.88
C LYS A 173 13.90 -8.83 -1.59
N LEU A 174 15.01 -8.15 -1.87
CA LEU A 174 15.05 -6.95 -2.69
C LEU A 174 16.17 -7.06 -3.71
N SER A 175 15.95 -6.52 -4.88
CA SER A 175 16.97 -6.29 -5.90
C SER A 175 16.76 -4.92 -6.53
N SER A 176 17.84 -4.23 -6.86
CA SER A 176 17.79 -2.99 -7.61
C SER A 176 18.90 -2.90 -8.66
N THR A 177 18.58 -2.28 -9.78
CA THR A 177 19.47 -2.13 -10.94
C THR A 177 19.36 -0.71 -11.49
N ASP A 178 20.39 -0.27 -12.21
CA ASP A 178 20.27 0.98 -12.97
C ASP A 178 19.17 0.84 -14.01
N SER A 179 18.31 1.84 -14.10
CA SER A 179 17.21 1.86 -15.04
C SER A 179 17.73 2.07 -16.46
N ALA A 180 17.10 1.43 -17.45
CA ALA A 180 17.43 1.62 -18.86
C ALA A 180 17.30 3.10 -19.30
N GLY A 181 16.51 3.90 -18.59
CA GLY A 181 16.34 5.34 -18.83
C GLY A 181 17.56 6.22 -18.48
N GLY A 182 18.58 5.66 -17.81
CA GLY A 182 19.79 6.40 -17.43
C GLY A 182 19.58 7.46 -16.34
N ASN A 183 20.49 8.45 -16.27
CA ASN A 183 20.43 9.61 -15.36
C ASN A 183 20.36 9.29 -13.85
N GLY A 184 20.93 8.16 -13.41
CA GLY A 184 20.93 7.77 -12.01
C GLY A 184 19.56 7.30 -11.50
N ARG A 185 18.65 6.92 -12.41
CA ARG A 185 17.38 6.26 -12.07
C ARG A 185 17.58 4.77 -11.79
N ILE A 186 16.78 4.24 -10.88
CA ILE A 186 16.88 2.88 -10.36
C ILE A 186 15.56 2.13 -10.55
N ASP A 187 15.66 0.90 -11.01
CA ASP A 187 14.56 -0.07 -10.99
C ASP A 187 14.73 -0.95 -9.76
N PHE A 188 13.65 -1.22 -9.02
CA PHE A 188 13.67 -2.13 -7.88
C PHE A 188 12.55 -3.15 -7.91
N VAL A 189 12.86 -4.35 -7.45
CA VAL A 189 11.92 -5.45 -7.25
C VAL A 189 12.05 -5.91 -5.81
N VAL A 190 10.93 -6.01 -5.11
CA VAL A 190 10.81 -6.53 -3.75
C VAL A 190 9.78 -7.65 -3.72
N GLY A 191 10.05 -8.71 -2.97
CA GLY A 191 9.09 -9.79 -2.80
C GLY A 191 9.33 -10.53 -1.49
N GLY A 192 8.30 -11.13 -0.92
CA GLY A 192 8.41 -11.82 0.35
C GLY A 192 7.14 -12.48 0.81
N SER A 193 7.22 -13.12 1.98
CA SER A 193 6.10 -13.78 2.62
C SER A 193 6.11 -13.60 4.14
N VAL A 194 4.93 -13.60 4.74
CA VAL A 194 4.69 -13.69 6.19
C VAL A 194 3.88 -14.96 6.43
N SER A 195 4.29 -15.79 7.39
CA SER A 195 3.60 -17.05 7.72
C SER A 195 2.99 -17.03 9.11
N GLY A 196 1.90 -17.78 9.28
CA GLY A 196 1.25 -18.00 10.57
C GLY A 196 0.79 -16.70 11.23
N PHE A 197 0.14 -15.83 10.46
CA PHE A 197 -0.40 -14.57 10.99
C PHE A 197 -1.63 -14.86 11.87
N LEU A 198 -1.62 -14.26 13.06
CA LEU A 198 -2.71 -14.29 14.03
C LEU A 198 -2.82 -12.92 14.69
N GLU A 199 -3.99 -12.30 14.66
CA GLU A 199 -4.32 -11.13 15.46
C GLU A 199 -5.57 -11.43 16.28
N GLN A 200 -5.55 -11.08 17.56
CA GLN A 200 -6.67 -11.20 18.48
C GLN A 200 -6.92 -9.84 19.12
N VAL A 201 -8.16 -9.38 19.03
CA VAL A 201 -8.65 -8.15 19.65
C VAL A 201 -9.73 -8.53 20.63
N SER A 202 -9.66 -8.02 21.85
CA SER A 202 -10.68 -8.25 22.88
C SER A 202 -10.84 -7.01 23.74
N GLY A 203 -12.02 -6.80 24.31
CA GLY A 203 -12.24 -5.70 25.25
C GLY A 203 -13.34 -5.99 26.26
N GLN A 204 -13.48 -5.12 27.25
CA GLN A 204 -14.51 -5.29 28.29
C GLN A 204 -15.94 -5.29 27.74
N GLN A 205 -16.17 -4.53 26.64
CA GLN A 205 -17.46 -4.39 25.97
C GLN A 205 -17.46 -4.95 24.55
N THR A 206 -16.31 -5.45 24.08
CA THR A 206 -16.12 -5.95 22.72
C THR A 206 -15.76 -7.43 22.80
N PRO A 207 -16.65 -8.34 22.34
CA PRO A 207 -16.34 -9.75 22.22
C PRO A 207 -15.03 -10.00 21.48
N PRO A 208 -14.27 -11.06 21.82
CA PRO A 208 -13.04 -11.38 21.12
C PRO A 208 -13.25 -11.57 19.62
N VAL A 209 -12.38 -10.95 18.83
CA VAL A 209 -12.26 -11.11 17.39
C VAL A 209 -10.88 -11.65 17.08
N GLU A 210 -10.81 -12.75 16.32
CA GLU A 210 -9.58 -13.38 15.88
C GLU A 210 -9.47 -13.30 14.34
N LEU A 211 -8.37 -12.76 13.85
CA LEU A 211 -8.00 -12.72 12.45
C LEU A 211 -6.81 -13.66 12.22
N ARG A 212 -6.88 -14.55 11.23
CA ARG A 212 -5.82 -15.50 10.90
C ARG A 212 -5.57 -15.56 9.40
N ALA A 213 -4.32 -15.79 9.03
CA ALA A 213 -3.92 -16.17 7.69
C ALA A 213 -2.70 -17.10 7.76
N ASP A 214 -2.70 -18.15 6.94
CA ASP A 214 -1.58 -19.09 6.91
C ASP A 214 -0.35 -18.44 6.26
N THR A 215 -0.58 -17.65 5.21
CA THR A 215 0.49 -16.94 4.51
C THR A 215 -0.03 -15.65 3.90
N VAL A 216 0.78 -14.59 3.98
CA VAL A 216 0.61 -13.35 3.22
C VAL A 216 1.85 -13.19 2.34
N ASN A 217 1.67 -13.27 1.03
CA ASN A 217 2.70 -13.01 0.03
C ASN A 217 2.58 -11.57 -0.46
N PHE A 218 3.70 -10.93 -0.73
CA PHE A 218 3.73 -9.60 -1.33
C PHE A 218 4.82 -9.53 -2.39
N ASP A 219 4.52 -8.82 -3.47
CA ASP A 219 5.44 -8.54 -4.56
C ASP A 219 5.29 -7.07 -4.96
N GLY A 220 6.40 -6.41 -5.22
CA GLY A 220 6.47 -5.01 -5.59
C GLY A 220 7.52 -4.78 -6.66
N LYS A 221 7.22 -3.92 -7.62
CA LYS A 221 8.16 -3.50 -8.66
C LYS A 221 7.97 -2.02 -8.95
N VAL A 222 9.08 -1.31 -9.05
CA VAL A 222 9.11 0.09 -9.47
C VAL A 222 10.23 0.27 -10.46
N ASN A 223 9.94 0.99 -11.54
CA ASN A 223 10.92 1.32 -12.56
C ASN A 223 11.13 2.83 -12.62
N GLY A 224 12.37 3.25 -12.86
CA GLY A 224 12.72 4.64 -13.13
C GLY A 224 12.73 5.56 -11.91
N LEU A 225 12.94 5.04 -10.71
CA LEU A 225 12.95 5.86 -9.49
C LEU A 225 14.17 6.79 -9.45
N PRO A 226 13.99 8.11 -9.28
CA PRO A 226 15.08 9.09 -9.17
C PRO A 226 15.62 9.13 -7.71
N ALA A 227 16.25 8.04 -7.27
CA ALA A 227 16.68 7.85 -5.87
C ALA A 227 17.55 9.02 -5.35
N LYS A 228 18.46 9.53 -6.19
CA LYS A 228 19.30 10.68 -5.89
C LYS A 228 18.46 11.93 -5.60
N GLN A 229 17.54 12.28 -6.49
CA GLN A 229 16.72 13.48 -6.35
C GLN A 229 15.78 13.38 -5.16
N ILE A 230 15.23 12.19 -4.89
CA ILE A 230 14.42 11.94 -3.68
C ILE A 230 15.24 12.22 -2.41
N ARG A 231 16.47 11.72 -2.33
CA ARG A 231 17.38 12.01 -1.23
C ARG A 231 17.68 13.51 -1.13
N ASP A 232 17.99 14.16 -2.25
CA ASP A 232 18.31 15.59 -2.28
C ASP A 232 17.10 16.45 -1.86
N MET A 233 15.86 16.03 -2.16
CA MET A 233 14.62 16.65 -1.64
C MET A 233 14.51 16.50 -0.12
N ILE A 234 14.78 15.29 0.42
CA ILE A 234 14.75 15.06 1.88
C ILE A 234 15.76 15.96 2.58
N PHE A 235 17.00 16.04 2.07
CA PHE A 235 18.01 16.94 2.63
C PHE A 235 17.59 18.40 2.57
N PHE A 236 17.02 18.83 1.45
CA PHE A 236 16.50 20.19 1.34
C PHE A 236 15.42 20.45 2.40
N VAL A 237 14.45 19.56 2.58
CA VAL A 237 13.38 19.76 3.59
C VAL A 237 13.95 19.80 5.00
N LEU A 238 14.88 18.91 5.34
CA LEU A 238 15.51 18.88 6.66
C LEU A 238 16.32 20.16 6.96
N ASP A 239 17.07 20.66 5.98
CA ASP A 239 17.88 21.87 6.12
C ASP A 239 17.03 23.14 6.34
N HIS A 240 15.74 23.12 5.96
CA HIS A 240 14.85 24.29 5.97
C HIS A 240 13.56 24.06 6.77
N VAL A 241 13.46 22.98 7.56
CA VAL A 241 12.21 22.60 8.25
C VAL A 241 11.75 23.63 9.29
N ASP A 242 12.69 24.37 9.87
CA ASP A 242 12.44 25.43 10.86
C ASP A 242 12.20 26.81 10.22
N GLU A 243 12.37 26.93 8.89
CA GLU A 243 12.11 28.16 8.16
C GLU A 243 10.62 28.34 7.93
N LYS A 244 10.09 29.53 8.25
CA LYS A 244 8.66 29.83 8.05
C LYS A 244 8.30 30.05 6.58
N GLU A 245 9.23 30.55 5.79
CA GLU A 245 9.07 30.86 4.38
C GLU A 245 10.40 30.55 3.68
N LEU A 246 10.32 30.01 2.47
CA LEU A 246 11.52 29.72 1.68
C LEU A 246 12.00 30.99 0.98
N SER A 247 13.32 31.22 1.03
CA SER A 247 13.94 32.27 0.22
C SER A 247 13.75 32.00 -1.29
N PRO A 248 13.75 33.02 -2.17
CA PRO A 248 13.61 32.81 -3.61
C PRO A 248 14.67 31.86 -4.21
N GLU A 249 15.88 31.88 -3.66
CA GLU A 249 16.97 30.96 -4.04
C GLU A 249 16.62 29.52 -3.65
N ASN A 250 16.16 29.31 -2.42
CA ASN A 250 15.75 28.00 -1.92
C ASN A 250 14.53 27.46 -2.68
N THR A 251 13.54 28.31 -2.99
CA THR A 251 12.42 27.95 -3.87
C THR A 251 12.91 27.49 -5.25
N THR A 252 13.87 28.20 -5.85
CA THR A 252 14.45 27.83 -7.15
C THR A 252 15.19 26.50 -7.06
N LYS A 253 15.95 26.30 -5.98
CA LYS A 253 16.72 25.07 -5.73
C LYS A 253 15.81 23.85 -5.62
N ILE A 254 14.79 23.88 -4.77
CA ILE A 254 13.88 22.74 -4.61
C ILE A 254 13.08 22.47 -5.89
N LYS A 255 12.61 23.50 -6.59
CA LYS A 255 11.96 23.33 -7.90
C LYS A 255 12.88 22.65 -8.91
N GLY A 256 14.17 22.99 -8.93
CA GLY A 256 15.17 22.32 -9.75
C GLY A 256 15.30 20.83 -9.42
N ILE A 257 15.42 20.49 -8.13
CA ILE A 257 15.51 19.09 -7.68
C ILE A 257 14.26 18.31 -8.09
N VAL A 258 13.07 18.89 -7.86
CA VAL A 258 11.81 18.22 -8.20
C VAL A 258 11.68 18.09 -9.72
N LYS A 259 12.04 19.10 -10.51
CA LYS A 259 12.03 19.04 -11.98
C LYS A 259 12.89 17.89 -12.50
N ASP A 260 14.09 17.72 -11.96
CA ASP A 260 14.99 16.63 -12.33
C ASP A 260 14.46 15.25 -11.88
N ALA A 261 13.59 15.22 -10.86
CA ALA A 261 12.94 14.00 -10.39
C ALA A 261 11.77 13.58 -11.29
N PHE A 262 11.16 14.47 -12.08
CA PHE A 262 10.01 14.10 -12.90
C PHE A 262 10.41 13.28 -14.15
N PRO A 263 9.61 12.28 -14.55
CA PRO A 263 8.55 11.67 -13.75
C PRO A 263 9.09 10.91 -12.53
N LEU A 264 8.37 10.98 -11.39
CA LEU A 264 8.82 10.34 -10.14
C LEU A 264 9.02 8.81 -10.28
N LEU A 265 8.36 8.18 -11.24
CA LEU A 265 8.54 6.79 -11.63
C LEU A 265 8.01 6.57 -13.05
N THR A 266 8.55 5.56 -13.73
CA THR A 266 8.07 5.09 -15.04
C THR A 266 6.92 4.11 -14.88
N SER A 267 7.00 3.24 -13.88
CA SER A 267 5.91 2.34 -13.52
C SER A 267 6.03 1.86 -12.08
N PHE A 268 4.91 1.47 -11.49
CA PHE A 268 4.78 0.85 -10.18
C PHE A 268 3.82 -0.34 -10.31
N SER A 269 4.10 -1.44 -9.62
CA SER A 269 3.14 -2.52 -9.43
C SER A 269 3.33 -3.15 -8.06
N GLU A 270 2.23 -3.43 -7.38
CA GLU A 270 2.16 -4.12 -6.10
C GLU A 270 1.11 -5.24 -6.19
N THR A 271 1.40 -6.39 -5.60
CA THR A 271 0.46 -7.48 -5.44
C THR A 271 0.59 -8.06 -4.03
N ILE A 272 -0.54 -8.28 -3.38
CA ILE A 272 -0.64 -8.96 -2.08
C ILE A 272 -1.57 -10.15 -2.24
N GLY A 273 -1.14 -11.32 -1.79
CA GLY A 273 -1.96 -12.54 -1.74
C GLY A 273 -2.04 -13.09 -0.33
N VAL A 274 -3.23 -13.40 0.15
CA VAL A 274 -3.51 -13.94 1.48
C VAL A 274 -4.13 -15.32 1.34
N ASN A 275 -3.51 -16.31 1.95
CA ASN A 275 -3.99 -17.69 1.98
C ASN A 275 -4.68 -18.00 3.29
N ASN A 276 -5.85 -18.64 3.19
CA ASN A 276 -6.68 -19.10 4.30
C ASN A 276 -7.01 -17.98 5.30
N LEU A 277 -7.48 -16.84 4.78
CA LEU A 277 -7.95 -15.73 5.60
C LEU A 277 -9.19 -16.17 6.39
N THR A 278 -9.14 -16.03 7.71
CA THR A 278 -10.25 -16.33 8.61
C THR A 278 -10.46 -15.18 9.57
N VAL A 279 -11.72 -14.79 9.76
CA VAL A 279 -12.20 -13.92 10.84
C VAL A 279 -13.12 -14.74 11.72
N SER A 280 -12.80 -14.89 13.00
CA SER A 280 -13.62 -15.60 13.98
C SER A 280 -14.08 -14.63 15.06
N THR A 281 -15.35 -14.74 15.42
CA THR A 281 -16.00 -13.94 16.47
C THR A 281 -16.89 -14.86 17.30
N GLU A 282 -17.41 -14.39 18.43
CA GLU A 282 -18.41 -15.14 19.21
C GLU A 282 -19.69 -15.45 18.42
N VAL A 283 -20.04 -14.60 17.44
CA VAL A 283 -21.26 -14.73 16.63
C VAL A 283 -21.05 -15.49 15.33
N GLY A 284 -19.87 -16.02 15.07
CA GLY A 284 -19.59 -16.80 13.86
C GLY A 284 -18.20 -16.60 13.28
N LYS A 285 -17.94 -17.33 12.20
CA LYS A 285 -16.67 -17.36 11.49
C LYS A 285 -16.89 -17.10 10.00
N GLY A 286 -16.06 -16.26 9.40
CA GLY A 286 -16.04 -16.04 7.96
C GLY A 286 -14.62 -16.01 7.42
N GLY A 287 -14.47 -16.01 6.11
CA GLY A 287 -13.16 -16.00 5.49
C GLY A 287 -13.15 -16.27 4.00
N ALA A 288 -11.95 -16.38 3.45
CA ALA A 288 -11.70 -16.77 2.07
C ALA A 288 -10.43 -17.64 2.02
N LYS A 289 -10.43 -18.67 1.18
CA LYS A 289 -9.26 -19.53 1.01
C LYS A 289 -8.12 -18.80 0.29
N ALA A 290 -8.47 -17.94 -0.67
CA ALA A 290 -7.55 -17.05 -1.33
C ALA A 290 -8.16 -15.65 -1.41
N PHE A 291 -7.38 -14.65 -1.01
CA PHE A 291 -7.71 -13.24 -1.19
C PHE A 291 -6.52 -12.56 -1.86
N GLY A 292 -6.77 -11.69 -2.83
CA GLY A 292 -5.74 -10.99 -3.57
C GLY A 292 -6.06 -9.52 -3.74
N TYR A 293 -5.02 -8.70 -3.74
CA TYR A 293 -5.06 -7.27 -4.02
C TYR A 293 -3.92 -6.92 -4.97
N ASN A 294 -4.16 -6.03 -5.93
CA ASN A 294 -3.12 -5.50 -6.80
C ASN A 294 -3.35 -4.02 -7.12
N VAL A 295 -2.26 -3.27 -7.24
CA VAL A 295 -2.25 -1.91 -7.77
C VAL A 295 -1.14 -1.80 -8.79
N ALA A 296 -1.39 -1.07 -9.87
CA ALA A 296 -0.39 -0.80 -10.89
C ALA A 296 -0.51 0.63 -11.41
N MET A 297 0.60 1.21 -11.83
CA MET A 297 0.69 2.46 -12.54
C MET A 297 1.73 2.30 -13.65
N ASP A 298 1.35 2.52 -14.90
CA ASP A 298 2.24 2.34 -16.05
C ASP A 298 1.80 3.17 -17.27
N GLY A 299 2.73 3.43 -18.19
CA GLY A 299 2.49 4.21 -19.40
C GLY A 299 3.38 5.44 -19.51
N PRO A 300 3.27 6.21 -20.62
CA PRO A 300 3.97 7.47 -20.76
C PRO A 300 3.40 8.51 -19.78
N THR A 301 4.20 9.50 -19.40
CA THR A 301 3.86 10.49 -18.36
C THR A 301 2.66 11.35 -18.68
N ASP A 302 2.31 11.47 -19.96
CA ASP A 302 1.19 12.27 -20.44
C ASP A 302 -0.07 11.40 -20.68
N ALA A 303 0.02 10.08 -20.55
CA ALA A 303 -1.10 9.16 -20.66
C ALA A 303 -0.91 7.93 -19.76
N MET A 304 -0.67 8.17 -18.47
CA MET A 304 -0.46 7.12 -17.48
C MET A 304 -1.77 6.38 -17.19
N ARG A 305 -1.68 5.06 -16.97
CA ARG A 305 -2.77 4.22 -16.52
C ARG A 305 -2.58 3.89 -15.05
N PHE A 306 -3.60 4.12 -14.23
CA PHE A 306 -3.70 3.57 -12.87
C PHE A 306 -4.64 2.38 -12.87
N GLY A 307 -4.24 1.26 -12.26
CA GLY A 307 -5.04 0.04 -12.14
C GLY A 307 -5.14 -0.42 -10.70
N PHE A 308 -6.30 -0.91 -10.31
CA PHE A 308 -6.59 -1.50 -9.00
C PHE A 308 -7.37 -2.79 -9.21
N GLY A 309 -7.05 -3.83 -8.45
CA GLY A 309 -7.83 -5.04 -8.43
C GLY A 309 -7.89 -5.69 -7.05
N PHE A 310 -9.00 -6.36 -6.78
CA PHE A 310 -9.10 -7.30 -5.67
C PHE A 310 -9.85 -8.56 -6.10
N ASN A 311 -9.53 -9.68 -5.49
CA ASN A 311 -10.26 -10.93 -5.68
C ASN A 311 -10.35 -11.72 -4.38
N ALA A 312 -11.39 -12.55 -4.26
CA ALA A 312 -11.59 -13.47 -3.17
C ALA A 312 -12.21 -14.77 -3.70
N GLN A 313 -11.72 -15.91 -3.25
CA GLN A 313 -12.14 -17.25 -3.68
C GLN A 313 -12.43 -18.14 -2.47
N ASP A 314 -13.38 -19.06 -2.67
CA ASP A 314 -13.92 -19.94 -1.63
C ASP A 314 -14.31 -19.14 -0.38
N ILE A 315 -15.05 -18.05 -0.59
CA ILE A 315 -15.60 -17.22 0.48
C ILE A 315 -16.60 -18.07 1.27
N SER A 316 -16.50 -18.04 2.59
CA SER A 316 -17.42 -18.72 3.49
C SER A 316 -17.80 -17.83 4.65
N VAL A 317 -19.06 -17.95 5.08
CA VAL A 317 -19.60 -17.29 6.28
C VAL A 317 -20.47 -18.29 7.01
N ASP A 318 -20.09 -18.60 8.24
CA ASP A 318 -20.81 -19.46 9.17
C ASP A 318 -21.21 -18.63 10.38
N THR A 319 -22.49 -18.25 10.43
CA THR A 319 -23.06 -17.48 11.54
C THR A 319 -24.52 -17.85 11.74
N PRO A 320 -24.98 -18.03 13.01
CA PRO A 320 -26.39 -18.21 13.32
C PRO A 320 -27.26 -16.98 12.97
N LEU A 321 -26.64 -15.82 12.71
CA LEU A 321 -27.36 -14.60 12.32
C LEU A 321 -27.80 -14.62 10.85
N MET A 322 -27.23 -15.50 10.02
CA MET A 322 -27.59 -15.63 8.62
C MET A 322 -28.74 -16.65 8.50
N PRO A 323 -29.94 -16.24 8.05
CA PRO A 323 -31.01 -17.19 7.85
C PRO A 323 -30.62 -18.19 6.76
N ALA A 324 -30.89 -19.48 7.00
CA ALA A 324 -30.46 -20.56 6.11
C ALA A 324 -30.93 -20.37 4.65
N SER A 325 -32.08 -19.72 4.46
CA SER A 325 -32.66 -19.44 3.15
C SER A 325 -31.78 -18.50 2.29
N TYR A 326 -30.99 -17.62 2.91
CA TYR A 326 -30.13 -16.66 2.21
C TYR A 326 -28.71 -17.19 1.95
N SER A 327 -28.33 -18.33 2.54
CA SER A 327 -26.96 -18.88 2.44
C SER A 327 -26.51 -19.11 1.00
N ALA A 328 -27.40 -19.59 0.13
CA ALA A 328 -27.11 -19.88 -1.27
C ALA A 328 -26.80 -18.62 -2.12
N PHE A 329 -27.18 -17.43 -1.65
CA PHE A 329 -26.91 -16.14 -2.30
C PHE A 329 -25.58 -15.52 -1.86
N MET A 330 -24.94 -16.06 -0.84
CA MET A 330 -23.64 -15.56 -0.41
C MET A 330 -22.61 -15.76 -1.53
N PRO A 331 -21.85 -14.72 -1.91
CA PRO A 331 -20.79 -14.89 -2.87
C PRO A 331 -19.77 -15.91 -2.35
N THR A 332 -19.42 -16.88 -3.19
CA THR A 332 -18.29 -17.80 -2.99
C THR A 332 -17.03 -17.30 -3.70
N SER A 333 -17.19 -16.40 -4.68
CA SER A 333 -16.07 -15.68 -5.28
C SER A 333 -16.45 -14.27 -5.73
N LEU A 334 -15.47 -13.36 -5.63
CA LEU A 334 -15.54 -11.98 -6.11
C LEU A 334 -14.25 -11.63 -6.86
N ASP A 335 -14.34 -10.87 -7.94
CA ASP A 335 -13.20 -10.29 -8.67
C ASP A 335 -13.62 -8.90 -9.12
N LEU A 336 -12.87 -7.88 -8.73
CA LEU A 336 -13.06 -6.51 -9.16
C LEU A 336 -11.75 -6.01 -9.73
N GLN A 337 -11.80 -5.45 -10.93
CA GLN A 337 -10.71 -4.76 -11.58
C GLN A 337 -11.22 -3.41 -12.06
N LEU A 338 -10.51 -2.36 -11.68
CA LEU A 338 -10.75 -0.97 -12.03
C LEU A 338 -9.50 -0.39 -12.68
N ALA A 339 -9.67 0.50 -13.63
CA ALA A 339 -8.56 1.29 -14.14
C ALA A 339 -8.97 2.70 -14.55
N VAL A 340 -8.03 3.63 -14.39
CA VAL A 340 -8.15 5.02 -14.81
C VAL A 340 -7.03 5.28 -15.83
N PRO A 341 -7.31 5.19 -17.14
CA PRO A 341 -6.31 5.48 -18.18
C PRO A 341 -6.15 6.98 -18.41
N ASN A 342 -5.13 7.35 -19.19
CA ASN A 342 -4.91 8.69 -19.74
C ASN A 342 -4.75 9.81 -18.69
N LEU A 343 -4.14 9.50 -17.54
CA LEU A 343 -3.75 10.50 -16.56
C LEU A 343 -2.53 11.28 -17.05
N ASP A 344 -2.67 12.61 -17.14
CA ASP A 344 -1.64 13.52 -17.67
C ASP A 344 -0.75 14.06 -16.55
N PHE A 345 0.16 13.21 -16.06
CA PHE A 345 1.15 13.58 -15.05
C PHE A 345 2.18 14.59 -15.55
N ALA A 346 2.39 14.69 -16.87
CA ALA A 346 3.23 15.72 -17.47
C ALA A 346 2.63 17.12 -17.24
N SER A 347 1.36 17.31 -17.60
CA SER A 347 0.64 18.58 -17.39
C SER A 347 0.48 18.92 -15.90
N PHE A 348 0.25 17.91 -15.06
CA PHE A 348 0.26 18.06 -13.61
C PHE A 348 1.63 18.54 -13.10
N GLY A 349 2.73 17.92 -13.56
CA GLY A 349 4.09 18.29 -13.20
C GLY A 349 4.42 19.73 -13.59
N ASP A 350 4.04 20.15 -14.80
CA ASP A 350 4.24 21.53 -15.27
C ASP A 350 3.49 22.55 -14.38
N ALA A 351 2.24 22.23 -14.00
CA ALA A 351 1.45 23.07 -13.10
C ALA A 351 2.04 23.12 -11.69
N PHE A 352 2.57 21.99 -11.18
CA PHE A 352 3.30 21.95 -9.92
C PHE A 352 4.54 22.84 -9.93
N MET A 353 5.31 22.83 -11.03
CA MET A 353 6.48 23.70 -11.17
C MET A 353 6.13 25.18 -11.21
N ALA A 354 4.95 25.53 -11.73
CA ALA A 354 4.46 26.90 -11.80
C ALA A 354 3.96 27.46 -10.46
N MET A 355 3.66 26.61 -9.46
CA MET A 355 3.15 27.07 -8.17
C MET A 355 4.14 27.94 -7.39
N ASP A 356 3.63 28.94 -6.68
CA ASP A 356 4.39 29.63 -5.64
C ASP A 356 4.30 28.83 -4.33
N PHE A 357 5.44 28.41 -3.80
CA PHE A 357 5.52 27.59 -2.58
C PHE A 357 5.30 28.42 -1.30
N ASN A 358 5.28 29.75 -1.41
CA ASN A 358 4.95 30.66 -0.32
C ASN A 358 3.49 31.15 -0.38
N ASP A 359 2.68 30.64 -1.33
CA ASP A 359 1.28 31.05 -1.48
C ASP A 359 0.42 30.57 -0.29
N LYS A 360 -0.32 31.50 0.32
CA LYS A 360 -1.22 31.24 1.45
C LYS A 360 -2.56 30.61 1.02
N ALA A 361 -2.84 30.57 -0.28
CA ALA A 361 -4.03 29.94 -0.87
C ALA A 361 -3.75 28.58 -1.54
N ALA A 362 -2.73 27.84 -1.05
CA ALA A 362 -2.24 26.59 -1.63
C ALA A 362 -3.35 25.53 -1.89
N GLU A 363 -4.41 25.49 -1.09
CA GLU A 363 -5.51 24.53 -1.24
C GLU A 363 -6.26 24.71 -2.57
N LYS A 364 -6.63 25.95 -2.92
CA LYS A 364 -7.31 26.25 -4.20
C LYS A 364 -6.39 26.00 -5.40
N SER A 365 -5.11 26.36 -5.25
CA SER A 365 -4.08 26.11 -6.27
C SER A 365 -3.88 24.60 -6.50
N GLY A 366 -4.02 23.78 -5.45
CA GLY A 366 -3.98 22.32 -5.52
C GLY A 366 -5.16 21.71 -6.28
N GLU A 367 -6.39 22.19 -6.07
CA GLU A 367 -7.57 21.72 -6.82
C GLU A 367 -7.45 21.99 -8.32
N GLU A 368 -7.04 23.20 -8.70
CA GLU A 368 -6.82 23.56 -10.11
C GLU A 368 -5.67 22.77 -10.74
N MET A 369 -4.65 22.44 -9.96
CA MET A 369 -3.58 21.54 -10.41
C MET A 369 -4.09 20.12 -10.61
N GLY A 370 -4.89 19.58 -9.69
CA GLY A 370 -5.45 18.23 -9.79
C GLY A 370 -6.25 18.03 -11.08
N LYS A 371 -6.96 19.08 -11.55
CA LYS A 371 -7.65 19.07 -12.84
C LYS A 371 -6.73 18.83 -14.04
N LYS A 372 -5.44 19.15 -13.94
CA LYS A 372 -4.44 18.92 -15.01
C LYS A 372 -4.14 17.46 -15.27
N LEU A 373 -4.47 16.56 -14.33
CA LEU A 373 -4.39 15.11 -14.57
C LEU A 373 -5.40 14.64 -15.61
N PHE A 374 -6.49 15.39 -15.84
CA PHE A 374 -7.58 15.02 -16.73
C PHE A 374 -7.45 15.81 -18.04
N ARG A 375 -6.84 15.18 -19.05
CA ARG A 375 -6.68 15.78 -20.39
C ARG A 375 -8.03 16.21 -20.95
N ASP A 376 -8.11 17.45 -21.43
CA ASP A 376 -9.34 18.10 -21.90
C ASP A 376 -10.49 18.15 -20.87
N GLY A 377 -10.16 17.99 -19.58
CA GLY A 377 -11.11 17.87 -18.48
C GLY A 377 -11.90 16.56 -18.49
N ARG A 378 -11.38 15.51 -19.13
CA ARG A 378 -12.04 14.20 -19.24
C ARG A 378 -11.45 13.16 -18.30
N LEU A 379 -12.34 12.42 -17.65
CA LEU A 379 -12.03 11.24 -16.85
C LEU A 379 -12.63 10.01 -17.54
N ALA A 380 -11.81 8.98 -17.72
CA ALA A 380 -12.26 7.66 -18.09
C ALA A 380 -12.04 6.70 -16.92
N VAL A 381 -13.02 5.86 -16.64
CA VAL A 381 -12.92 4.75 -15.70
C VAL A 381 -13.31 3.47 -16.43
N GLU A 382 -12.39 2.52 -16.46
CA GLU A 382 -12.61 1.20 -17.02
C GLU A 382 -12.89 0.21 -15.89
N PHE A 383 -13.76 -0.75 -16.19
CA PHE A 383 -14.07 -1.91 -15.38
C PHE A 383 -13.67 -3.14 -16.20
N PRO A 384 -12.38 -3.52 -16.29
CA PRO A 384 -11.97 -4.66 -17.10
C PRO A 384 -12.66 -5.97 -16.68
N LYS A 385 -13.00 -6.09 -15.40
CA LYS A 385 -13.73 -7.23 -14.86
C LYS A 385 -14.41 -6.86 -13.54
N ILE A 386 -15.70 -7.14 -13.44
CA ILE A 386 -16.41 -7.28 -12.17
C ILE A 386 -17.10 -8.63 -12.23
N SER A 387 -16.80 -9.56 -11.34
CA SER A 387 -17.49 -10.84 -11.28
C SER A 387 -17.91 -11.19 -9.87
N ALA A 388 -19.09 -11.75 -9.74
CA ALA A 388 -19.62 -12.29 -8.50
C ALA A 388 -20.30 -13.63 -8.78
N LYS A 389 -19.99 -14.62 -7.95
CA LYS A 389 -20.56 -15.96 -8.06
C LYS A 389 -20.99 -16.45 -6.70
N SER A 390 -22.14 -17.13 -6.66
CA SER A 390 -22.68 -17.87 -5.54
C SER A 390 -23.19 -19.24 -6.00
N ASP A 391 -23.96 -19.93 -5.17
CA ASP A 391 -24.64 -21.15 -5.58
C ASP A 391 -25.80 -20.87 -6.55
N VAL A 392 -26.35 -19.66 -6.58
CA VAL A 392 -27.57 -19.33 -7.35
C VAL A 392 -27.40 -18.24 -8.39
N TYR A 393 -26.25 -17.56 -8.45
CA TYR A 393 -25.91 -16.63 -9.53
C TYR A 393 -24.44 -16.72 -9.91
N ASP A 394 -24.16 -16.33 -11.16
CA ASP A 394 -22.81 -16.20 -11.71
C ASP A 394 -22.89 -15.07 -12.75
N ILE A 395 -22.33 -13.91 -12.39
CA ILE A 395 -22.45 -12.65 -13.12
C ILE A 395 -21.05 -12.12 -13.40
N ASP A 396 -20.80 -11.76 -14.65
CA ASP A 396 -19.64 -11.01 -15.11
C ASP A 396 -20.09 -9.67 -15.69
N MET A 397 -19.34 -8.61 -15.44
CA MET A 397 -19.52 -7.31 -16.06
C MET A 397 -18.17 -6.75 -16.51
N THR A 398 -18.16 -6.16 -17.70
CA THR A 398 -17.06 -5.33 -18.19
C THR A 398 -17.61 -3.99 -18.66
N GLY A 399 -16.81 -2.94 -18.67
CA GLY A 399 -17.27 -1.66 -19.21
C GLY A 399 -16.28 -0.52 -19.10
N LYS A 400 -16.73 0.63 -19.57
CA LYS A 400 -16.03 1.91 -19.51
C LYS A 400 -17.05 3.03 -19.30
N ILE A 401 -16.76 3.93 -18.38
CA ILE A 401 -17.44 5.21 -18.21
C ILE A 401 -16.46 6.31 -18.62
N GLU A 402 -16.93 7.29 -19.37
CA GLU A 402 -16.15 8.48 -19.71
C GLU A 402 -17.01 9.71 -19.50
N GLY A 403 -16.49 10.71 -18.79
CA GLY A 403 -17.21 11.95 -18.54
C GLY A 403 -16.28 13.14 -18.36
N ARG A 404 -16.87 14.33 -18.25
CA ARG A 404 -16.11 15.53 -17.89
C ARG A 404 -16.06 15.71 -16.37
N VAL A 405 -14.94 16.25 -15.87
CA VAL A 405 -14.76 16.50 -14.43
C VAL A 405 -15.40 17.81 -13.96
N ASP A 406 -15.85 18.66 -14.89
CA ASP A 406 -16.48 19.96 -14.61
C ASP A 406 -18.01 19.95 -14.74
N THR A 407 -18.62 18.82 -15.11
CA THR A 407 -20.08 18.68 -15.21
C THR A 407 -20.53 17.24 -15.01
N GLU A 408 -21.67 17.06 -14.34
CA GLU A 408 -22.30 15.74 -14.12
C GLU A 408 -23.14 15.26 -15.31
N LYS A 409 -23.38 16.14 -16.30
CA LYS A 409 -24.31 15.87 -17.42
C LYS A 409 -23.65 15.39 -18.70
N ASP A 410 -22.33 15.53 -18.83
CA ASP A 410 -21.58 15.06 -20.00
C ASP A 410 -20.82 13.77 -19.65
N TYR A 411 -21.51 12.63 -19.79
CA TYR A 411 -20.91 11.32 -19.64
C TYR A 411 -21.46 10.31 -20.64
N SER A 412 -20.69 9.28 -20.92
CA SER A 412 -21.07 8.11 -21.70
C SER A 412 -20.65 6.84 -20.96
N MET A 413 -21.39 5.76 -21.17
CA MET A 413 -21.07 4.45 -20.61
C MET A 413 -21.23 3.38 -21.67
N GLU A 414 -20.29 2.46 -21.73
CA GLU A 414 -20.43 1.18 -22.42
C GLU A 414 -20.21 0.08 -21.38
N ALA A 415 -21.13 -0.87 -21.29
CA ALA A 415 -20.99 -2.00 -20.38
C ALA A 415 -21.56 -3.27 -21.01
N THR A 416 -20.92 -4.41 -20.77
CA THR A 416 -21.46 -5.73 -21.09
C THR A 416 -21.67 -6.48 -19.78
N ILE A 417 -22.91 -6.92 -19.55
CA ILE A 417 -23.26 -7.81 -18.43
C ILE A 417 -23.53 -9.20 -19.00
N LEU A 418 -22.95 -10.22 -18.38
CA LEU A 418 -23.18 -11.63 -18.68
C LEU A 418 -23.68 -12.33 -17.41
N ALA A 419 -24.72 -13.13 -17.54
CA ALA A 419 -25.21 -13.98 -16.45
C ALA A 419 -25.33 -15.43 -16.93
N ARG A 420 -24.70 -16.36 -16.19
CA ARG A 420 -24.91 -17.80 -16.38
C ARG A 420 -26.09 -18.25 -15.53
N ASP A 421 -26.86 -19.20 -16.06
CA ASP A 421 -27.99 -19.84 -15.35
C ASP A 421 -28.97 -18.87 -14.70
N LEU A 422 -29.31 -17.74 -15.35
CA LEU A 422 -30.19 -16.71 -14.79
C LEU A 422 -31.55 -17.27 -14.32
N ASP A 423 -32.07 -18.32 -14.96
CA ASP A 423 -33.28 -19.01 -14.54
C ASP A 423 -33.15 -19.65 -13.15
N LYS A 424 -31.96 -20.16 -12.80
CA LYS A 424 -31.64 -20.65 -11.47
C LYS A 424 -31.73 -19.53 -10.45
N THR A 425 -31.21 -18.34 -10.77
CA THR A 425 -31.30 -17.15 -9.92
C THR A 425 -32.76 -16.74 -9.73
N ILE A 426 -33.55 -16.67 -10.81
CA ILE A 426 -34.98 -16.31 -10.75
C ILE A 426 -35.74 -17.30 -9.85
N ALA A 427 -35.52 -18.61 -10.04
CA ALA A 427 -36.17 -19.65 -9.24
C ALA A 427 -35.79 -19.56 -7.75
N ALA A 428 -34.51 -19.28 -7.44
CA ALA A 428 -34.07 -19.10 -6.06
C ALA A 428 -34.72 -17.88 -5.39
N VAL A 429 -34.85 -16.76 -6.11
CA VAL A 429 -35.54 -15.55 -5.59
C VAL A 429 -37.03 -15.80 -5.41
N GLN A 430 -37.67 -16.54 -6.32
CA GLN A 430 -39.09 -16.94 -6.18
C GLN A 430 -39.32 -17.85 -4.98
N GLU A 431 -38.37 -18.74 -4.68
CA GLU A 431 -38.45 -19.58 -3.48
C GLU A 431 -38.37 -18.74 -2.20
N LEU A 432 -37.42 -17.80 -2.14
CA LEU A 432 -37.32 -16.84 -1.04
C LEU A 432 -38.58 -15.98 -0.89
N ALA A 433 -39.21 -15.62 -2.01
CA ALA A 433 -40.41 -14.79 -2.02
C ALA A 433 -41.63 -15.42 -1.35
N LYS A 434 -41.61 -16.76 -1.12
CA LYS A 434 -42.63 -17.46 -0.33
C LYS A 434 -42.57 -17.09 1.14
N THR A 435 -41.39 -16.76 1.64
CA THR A 435 -41.15 -16.38 3.04
C THR A 435 -40.94 -14.88 3.22
N ASP A 436 -40.54 -14.19 2.16
CA ASP A 436 -40.32 -12.74 2.13
C ASP A 436 -41.07 -12.11 0.92
N PRO A 437 -42.32 -11.67 1.10
CA PRO A 437 -43.17 -11.23 0.00
C PRO A 437 -42.61 -10.06 -0.83
N ASP A 438 -41.71 -9.24 -0.27
CA ASP A 438 -41.09 -8.11 -0.99
C ASP A 438 -40.20 -8.58 -2.15
N LEU A 439 -39.67 -9.80 -2.06
CA LEU A 439 -38.86 -10.41 -3.13
C LEU A 439 -39.66 -10.83 -4.36
N ASN A 440 -41.00 -10.84 -4.30
CA ASN A 440 -41.82 -11.04 -5.50
C ASN A 440 -41.55 -9.96 -6.54
N GLN A 441 -41.46 -8.69 -6.12
CA GLN A 441 -41.17 -7.57 -7.02
C GLN A 441 -39.77 -7.70 -7.63
N VAL A 442 -38.80 -8.18 -6.85
CA VAL A 442 -37.43 -8.45 -7.31
C VAL A 442 -37.44 -9.53 -8.39
N SER A 443 -38.13 -10.65 -8.15
CA SER A 443 -38.25 -11.73 -9.14
C SER A 443 -38.89 -11.26 -10.44
N PHE A 444 -40.00 -10.52 -10.36
CA PHE A 444 -40.65 -9.94 -11.54
C PHE A 444 -39.71 -8.97 -12.29
N GLY A 445 -38.96 -8.14 -11.56
CA GLY A 445 -37.94 -7.27 -12.14
C GLY A 445 -36.88 -8.04 -12.92
N ILE A 446 -36.31 -9.10 -12.34
CA ILE A 446 -35.28 -9.93 -13.00
C ILE A 446 -35.87 -10.60 -14.25
N MET A 447 -37.11 -11.10 -14.20
CA MET A 447 -37.79 -11.67 -15.37
C MET A 447 -37.98 -10.63 -16.50
N MET A 448 -38.35 -9.38 -16.16
CA MET A 448 -38.43 -8.30 -17.14
C MET A 448 -37.06 -7.99 -17.75
N VAL A 449 -36.00 -7.89 -16.93
CA VAL A 449 -34.63 -7.66 -17.40
C VAL A 449 -34.14 -8.79 -18.31
N LYS A 450 -34.45 -10.05 -17.96
CA LYS A 450 -34.17 -11.22 -18.81
C LYS A 450 -34.81 -11.08 -20.20
N GLY A 451 -36.00 -10.48 -20.30
CA GLY A 451 -36.67 -10.24 -21.58
C GLY A 451 -35.88 -9.37 -22.56
N PHE A 452 -34.93 -8.56 -22.08
CA PHE A 452 -34.03 -7.74 -22.92
C PHE A 452 -32.70 -8.42 -23.25
N ALA A 453 -32.42 -9.60 -22.68
CA ALA A 453 -31.16 -10.29 -22.87
C ALA A 453 -31.06 -10.92 -24.27
N LYS A 454 -29.84 -10.94 -24.82
CA LYS A 454 -29.47 -11.89 -25.87
C LYS A 454 -28.98 -13.17 -25.20
N THR A 455 -29.14 -14.32 -25.87
CA THR A 455 -28.55 -15.57 -25.42
C THR A 455 -27.29 -15.84 -26.25
N ASP A 456 -26.13 -15.90 -25.60
CA ASP A 456 -24.87 -16.27 -26.22
C ASP A 456 -24.87 -17.77 -26.59
N ALA A 457 -23.96 -18.17 -27.48
CA ALA A 457 -23.86 -19.56 -27.96
C ALA A 457 -23.62 -20.59 -26.83
N ASP A 458 -23.05 -20.16 -25.71
CA ASP A 458 -22.83 -20.97 -24.52
C ASP A 458 -23.98 -20.90 -23.50
N GLY A 459 -25.12 -20.31 -23.88
CA GLY A 459 -26.34 -20.25 -23.08
C GLY A 459 -26.42 -19.07 -22.10
N ARG A 460 -25.42 -18.19 -22.04
CA ARG A 460 -25.42 -17.02 -21.15
C ARG A 460 -26.41 -15.95 -21.59
N SER A 461 -27.06 -15.30 -20.63
CA SER A 461 -27.81 -14.06 -20.86
C SER A 461 -26.84 -12.89 -20.95
N ARG A 462 -26.93 -12.10 -22.02
CA ARG A 462 -26.05 -10.97 -22.33
C ARG A 462 -26.83 -9.68 -22.50
N TRP A 463 -26.32 -8.61 -21.90
CA TRP A 463 -26.78 -7.23 -22.12
C TRP A 463 -25.60 -6.34 -22.46
N ASP A 464 -25.59 -5.83 -23.69
CA ASP A 464 -24.69 -4.74 -24.09
C ASP A 464 -25.42 -3.41 -23.86
N ILE A 465 -25.02 -2.68 -22.84
CA ILE A 465 -25.60 -1.41 -22.40
C ILE A 465 -24.76 -0.27 -22.94
N SER A 466 -25.39 0.70 -23.61
CA SER A 466 -24.75 1.95 -24.02
C SER A 466 -25.57 3.13 -23.54
N VAL A 467 -24.90 4.08 -22.88
CA VAL A 467 -25.46 5.38 -22.48
C VAL A 467 -24.72 6.47 -23.26
N GLY A 468 -25.48 7.22 -24.06
CA GLY A 468 -24.96 8.35 -24.82
C GLY A 468 -24.87 9.63 -23.97
N ARG A 469 -24.03 10.58 -24.41
CA ARG A 469 -23.88 11.91 -23.77
C ARG A 469 -25.13 12.77 -23.83
N ASP A 470 -26.05 12.43 -24.74
CA ASP A 470 -27.38 13.02 -24.83
C ASP A 470 -28.37 12.36 -23.85
N GLY A 471 -27.91 11.48 -22.96
CA GLY A 471 -28.76 10.77 -22.00
C GLY A 471 -29.58 9.62 -22.60
N SER A 472 -29.39 9.30 -23.88
CA SER A 472 -30.00 8.14 -24.52
C SER A 472 -29.45 6.83 -23.95
N VAL A 473 -30.30 5.81 -23.87
CA VAL A 473 -29.93 4.49 -23.34
C VAL A 473 -30.36 3.42 -24.33
N THR A 474 -29.43 2.55 -24.68
CA THR A 474 -29.70 1.35 -25.49
C THR A 474 -29.25 0.09 -24.77
N VAL A 475 -29.97 -0.99 -25.00
CA VAL A 475 -29.62 -2.34 -24.54
C VAL A 475 -29.67 -3.26 -25.74
N ASN A 476 -28.56 -3.94 -26.04
CA ASN A 476 -28.44 -4.86 -27.17
C ASN A 476 -28.75 -4.21 -28.54
N GLY A 477 -28.62 -2.88 -28.64
CA GLY A 477 -28.96 -2.06 -29.81
C GLY A 477 -30.41 -1.55 -29.83
N GLN A 478 -31.26 -1.95 -28.89
CA GLN A 478 -32.63 -1.48 -28.76
C GLN A 478 -32.69 -0.23 -27.88
N ALA A 479 -33.37 0.82 -28.34
CA ALA A 479 -33.58 2.05 -27.57
C ALA A 479 -34.52 1.79 -26.40
N ILE A 480 -34.05 2.09 -25.18
CA ILE A 480 -34.83 2.03 -23.93
C ILE A 480 -35.24 3.44 -23.49
N LYS A 481 -34.35 4.42 -23.69
CA LYS A 481 -34.60 5.85 -23.43
C LYS A 481 -34.05 6.66 -24.61
N GLY A 482 -34.84 7.62 -25.11
CA GLY A 482 -34.37 8.58 -26.11
C GLY A 482 -33.44 9.65 -25.50
N ALA A 483 -32.90 10.51 -26.36
CA ALA A 483 -32.12 11.67 -25.92
C ALA A 483 -32.94 12.57 -24.98
N ASP A 484 -32.28 13.12 -23.96
CA ASP A 484 -32.85 14.14 -23.10
C ASP A 484 -33.18 15.40 -23.92
N GLN A 485 -34.29 16.06 -23.57
CA GLN A 485 -34.68 17.30 -24.24
C GLN A 485 -33.67 18.41 -23.91
N PRO A 486 -33.35 19.29 -24.88
CA PRO A 486 -32.31 20.30 -24.76
C PRO A 486 -32.56 21.34 -23.66
#